data_AF-T1FN35-F1
#
_entry.id   AF-T1FN35-F1
#
_cell.length_a   1.000
_cell.length_b   1.000
_cell.length_c   1.000
_cell.angle_alpha   90.00
_cell.angle_beta   90.00
_cell.angle_gamma   90.00
#
_symmetry.space_group_name_H-M   'P 1'
#
loop_
_entity.id
_entity.type
_entity.pdbx_description
1 polymer ?
#
loop_
_entity_poly.entity_id
_entity_poly.type
_entity_poly.pdbx_seq_one_letter_code
_entity_poly.pdbx_strand_id
1 'polypeptide(L)'
;MVLLKDTNQLVIQKFFQMIKKTNAAAVNFSSVIHQFFKMLILKHLRFTLLIITILITYTILIFHPNLSKHVYIQNPDIVDSKELLRTCINLAVRAGYFIVRIKDLNNFNQSTIVKGKTKEGADEKMTLADLISHLIITEGLKSSFPLLKLVSEEHDDSNESLNHLLDRTSLSDINQKIVNNDTNYYQNFDTNDDIDDDTDDEKLDSVKGFVNLTDAVAWIDPLDATQEFTENLFNYVTVMICLAVEGRPVIGVVYKPFSEQLYWSYIDSEGRGHLSWHTPEYDGHDRADPTFIISRSHSGNVLAKLNKIFGKRYRHVLAGGAGYKTLAIIDREADAYIHVTAIKKWDICAPDALITASGGKMTTLKGQIINYSSANQVLNRDGLLVTGSNVGGVIIHNKLLEKF
;
A
#
# COMPACT_ATOMS: atom_id res chain seq x y z
N MET A 1 11.89 -40.48 11.14
CA MET A 1 12.36 -41.87 11.30
C MET A 1 13.69 -42.16 10.58
N VAL A 2 14.03 -41.44 9.49
CA VAL A 2 15.28 -41.63 8.73
C VAL A 2 16.53 -41.13 9.49
N LEU A 3 16.45 -39.99 10.18
CA LEU A 3 17.54 -39.43 11.00
C LEU A 3 18.03 -40.31 12.18
N LEU A 4 17.18 -41.24 12.65
CA LEU A 4 17.48 -42.16 13.76
C LEU A 4 18.34 -43.37 13.33
N LYS A 5 18.32 -43.73 12.04
CA LYS A 5 19.13 -44.85 11.52
C LYS A 5 20.59 -44.47 11.34
N ASP A 6 20.86 -43.29 10.77
CA ASP A 6 22.22 -42.83 10.46
C ASP A 6 23.04 -42.46 11.71
N THR A 7 22.37 -41.94 12.74
CA THR A 7 23.01 -41.58 14.02
C THR A 7 23.48 -42.81 14.80
N ASN A 8 22.73 -43.92 14.76
CA ASN A 8 23.12 -45.17 15.41
C ASN A 8 24.31 -45.84 14.71
N GLN A 9 24.36 -45.78 13.38
CA GLN A 9 25.46 -46.36 12.60
C GLN A 9 26.80 -45.63 12.85
N LEU A 10 26.76 -44.30 12.95
CA LEU A 10 27.95 -43.48 13.24
C LEU A 10 28.47 -43.68 14.68
N VAL A 11 27.57 -43.88 15.65
CA VAL A 11 27.94 -44.16 17.05
C VAL A 11 28.61 -45.52 17.18
N ILE A 12 28.09 -46.54 16.48
CA ILE A 12 28.68 -47.89 16.44
C ILE A 12 30.06 -47.84 15.77
N GLN A 13 30.23 -47.11 14.66
CA GLN A 13 31.53 -46.95 14.01
C GLN A 13 32.57 -46.26 14.90
N LYS A 14 32.18 -45.21 15.64
CA LYS A 14 33.07 -44.54 16.61
C LYS A 14 33.45 -45.44 17.79
N PHE A 15 32.51 -46.29 18.26
CA PHE A 15 32.80 -47.28 19.29
C PHE A 15 33.85 -48.31 18.83
N PHE A 16 33.69 -48.86 17.62
CA PHE A 16 34.69 -49.78 17.06
C PHE A 16 36.04 -49.12 16.75
N GLN A 17 36.07 -47.84 16.33
CA GLN A 17 37.32 -47.08 16.19
C GLN A 17 38.02 -46.85 17.53
N MET A 18 37.27 -46.60 18.60
CA MET A 18 37.81 -46.39 19.94
C MET A 18 38.41 -47.69 20.50
N ILE A 19 37.81 -48.84 20.20
CA ILE A 19 38.34 -50.17 20.54
C ILE A 19 39.58 -50.51 19.69
N LYS A 20 39.61 -50.14 18.40
CA LYS A 20 40.75 -50.43 17.51
C LYS A 20 42.00 -49.60 17.79
N LYS A 21 41.88 -48.39 18.34
CA LYS A 21 43.03 -47.53 18.67
C LYS A 21 43.80 -47.98 19.91
N THR A 22 43.27 -48.91 20.71
CA THR A 22 43.85 -49.37 21.97
C THR A 22 44.29 -50.83 21.87
N ASN A 23 45.48 -51.08 21.31
CA ASN A 23 46.13 -52.38 21.42
C ASN A 23 47.31 -52.33 22.41
N ALA A 24 47.25 -53.27 23.36
CA ALA A 24 48.31 -53.76 24.24
C ALA A 24 48.85 -52.84 25.35
N ALA A 25 48.09 -52.72 26.45
CA ALA A 25 48.56 -52.89 27.84
C ALA A 25 47.40 -52.56 28.81
N ALA A 26 46.92 -53.57 29.55
CA ALA A 26 46.04 -53.47 30.72
C ALA A 26 45.05 -52.28 30.77
N VAL A 27 44.14 -52.16 29.80
CA VAL A 27 43.05 -51.20 29.91
C VAL A 27 41.88 -51.89 30.61
N ASN A 28 41.52 -51.38 31.78
CA ASN A 28 40.39 -51.86 32.58
C ASN A 28 39.11 -51.68 31.76
N PHE A 29 38.62 -52.76 31.13
CA PHE A 29 37.50 -52.75 30.18
C PHE A 29 36.24 -52.07 30.76
N SER A 30 36.10 -52.14 32.10
CA SER A 30 35.11 -51.40 32.88
C SER A 30 35.17 -49.89 32.68
N SER A 31 36.36 -49.29 32.59
CA SER A 31 36.57 -47.84 32.42
C SER A 31 36.06 -47.36 31.06
N VAL A 32 36.36 -48.10 29.99
CA VAL A 32 35.96 -47.76 28.62
C VAL A 32 34.43 -47.88 28.45
N ILE A 33 33.84 -48.94 29.01
CA ILE A 33 32.38 -49.12 29.05
C ILE A 33 31.73 -47.99 29.84
N HIS A 34 32.25 -47.67 31.03
CA HIS A 34 31.70 -46.60 31.86
C HIS A 34 31.76 -45.23 31.17
N GLN A 35 32.85 -44.92 30.46
CA GLN A 35 32.99 -43.67 29.72
C GLN A 35 32.06 -43.59 28.50
N PHE A 36 31.83 -44.72 27.82
CA PHE A 36 30.86 -44.82 26.73
C PHE A 36 29.42 -44.63 27.21
N PHE A 37 29.02 -45.30 28.31
CA PHE A 37 27.71 -45.11 28.92
C PHE A 37 27.50 -43.67 29.42
N LYS A 38 28.51 -43.07 30.04
CA LYS A 38 28.46 -41.66 30.48
C LYS A 38 28.24 -40.70 29.30
N MET A 39 28.90 -40.95 28.16
CA MET A 39 28.71 -40.18 26.92
C MET A 39 27.31 -40.39 26.31
N LEU A 40 26.78 -41.62 26.34
CA LEU A 40 25.43 -41.94 25.86
C LEU A 40 24.34 -41.26 26.72
N ILE A 41 24.49 -41.32 28.05
CA ILE A 41 23.60 -40.68 29.03
C ILE A 41 23.62 -39.16 28.86
N LEU A 42 24.80 -38.54 28.72
CA LEU A 42 24.91 -37.09 28.50
C LEU A 42 24.26 -36.64 27.18
N LYS A 43 24.36 -37.46 26.12
CA LYS A 43 23.69 -37.17 24.84
C LYS A 43 22.17 -37.28 24.95
N HIS A 44 21.67 -38.35 25.58
CA HIS A 44 20.24 -38.50 25.83
C HIS A 44 19.71 -37.38 26.73
N LEU A 45 20.42 -37.03 27.80
CA LEU A 45 20.05 -35.94 28.70
C LEU A 45 19.97 -34.59 27.97
N ARG A 46 20.93 -34.29 27.08
CA ARG A 46 20.90 -33.08 26.24
C ARG A 46 19.74 -33.06 25.25
N PHE A 47 19.41 -34.21 24.66
CA PHE A 47 18.28 -34.33 23.74
C PHE A 47 16.94 -34.19 24.47
N THR A 48 16.82 -34.80 25.65
CA THR A 48 15.65 -34.64 26.53
C THR A 48 15.53 -33.19 26.99
N LEU A 49 16.62 -32.53 27.38
CA LEU A 49 16.59 -31.10 27.73
C LEU A 49 16.12 -30.23 26.56
N LEU A 50 16.61 -30.49 25.33
CA LEU A 50 16.20 -29.76 24.13
C LEU A 50 14.70 -29.92 23.87
N ILE A 51 14.16 -31.15 23.96
CA ILE A 51 12.73 -31.42 23.80
C ILE A 51 11.91 -30.71 24.89
N ILE A 52 12.35 -30.77 26.15
CA ILE A 52 11.71 -30.06 27.26
C ILE A 52 11.73 -28.55 27.01
N THR A 53 12.84 -28.01 26.50
CA THR A 53 12.95 -26.58 26.19
C THR A 53 11.97 -26.21 25.08
N ILE A 54 11.90 -26.98 23.99
CA ILE A 54 10.95 -26.76 22.89
C ILE A 54 9.50 -26.85 23.39
N LEU A 55 9.17 -27.85 24.22
CA LEU A 55 7.84 -28.01 24.79
C LEU A 55 7.48 -26.85 25.74
N ILE A 56 8.41 -26.41 26.59
CA ILE A 56 8.20 -25.23 27.45
C ILE A 56 7.99 -23.99 26.59
N THR A 57 8.81 -23.78 25.55
CA THR A 57 8.68 -22.63 24.64
C THR A 57 7.33 -22.65 23.92
N TYR A 58 6.92 -23.82 23.41
CA TYR A 58 5.64 -24.03 22.76
C TYR A 58 4.46 -23.81 23.73
N THR A 59 4.57 -24.29 24.96
CA THR A 59 3.56 -24.09 26.01
C THR A 59 3.45 -22.62 26.39
N ILE A 60 4.57 -21.91 26.55
CA ILE A 60 4.58 -20.46 26.80
C ILE A 60 3.90 -19.71 25.64
N LEU A 61 4.17 -20.07 24.39
CA LEU A 61 3.55 -19.44 23.22
C LEU A 61 2.03 -19.68 23.14
N ILE A 62 1.53 -20.83 23.58
CA ILE A 62 0.08 -21.14 23.60
C ILE A 62 -0.63 -20.47 24.77
N PHE A 63 -0.04 -20.52 25.97
CA PHE A 63 -0.71 -20.08 27.20
C PHE A 63 -0.45 -18.60 27.55
N HIS A 64 0.56 -17.98 26.94
CA HIS A 64 0.80 -16.54 26.99
C HIS A 64 0.87 -15.95 25.58
N PRO A 65 -0.25 -15.88 24.84
CA PRO A 65 -0.30 -15.23 23.52
C PRO A 65 0.02 -13.73 23.58
N ASN A 66 0.02 -13.14 24.78
CA ASN A 66 0.47 -11.76 25.01
C ASN A 66 1.99 -11.62 25.15
N LEU A 67 2.75 -12.71 25.37
CA LEU A 67 4.22 -12.63 25.47
C LEU A 67 4.87 -12.40 24.11
N SER A 68 4.31 -12.97 23.03
CA SER A 68 4.71 -12.63 21.67
C SER A 68 4.38 -11.17 21.37
N LYS A 69 3.18 -10.70 21.72
CA LYS A 69 2.85 -9.26 21.64
C LYS A 69 3.87 -8.39 22.39
N HIS A 70 4.29 -8.74 23.60
CA HIS A 70 5.26 -7.96 24.38
C HIS A 70 6.70 -7.98 23.85
N VAL A 71 7.15 -9.04 23.18
CA VAL A 71 8.47 -9.04 22.51
C VAL A 71 8.47 -8.20 21.24
N TYR A 72 7.33 -8.10 20.54
CA TYR A 72 7.18 -7.24 19.36
C TYR A 72 7.04 -5.75 19.71
N ILE A 73 6.54 -5.41 20.89
CA ILE A 73 6.30 -4.02 21.36
C ILE A 73 7.60 -3.21 21.60
N GLN A 74 8.80 -3.78 21.47
CA GLN A 74 10.06 -3.03 21.66
C GLN A 74 10.80 -2.62 20.38
N ASN A 75 10.34 -3.01 19.19
CA ASN A 75 10.91 -2.48 17.96
C ASN A 75 10.06 -1.30 17.46
N PRO A 76 10.52 -0.03 17.58
CA PRO A 76 9.78 1.13 17.06
C PRO A 76 9.56 1.07 15.54
N ASP A 77 10.29 0.20 14.84
CA ASP A 77 10.17 0.00 13.40
C ASP A 77 8.90 -0.81 13.05
N ILE A 78 8.30 -1.56 13.98
CA ILE A 78 7.18 -2.47 13.69
C ILE A 78 5.87 -1.86 14.20
N VAL A 79 4.94 -1.62 13.28
CA VAL A 79 3.65 -0.98 13.57
C VAL A 79 2.50 -1.88 13.17
N ASP A 80 1.40 -1.80 13.92
CA ASP A 80 0.16 -2.51 13.62
C ASP A 80 -0.46 -2.02 12.30
N SER A 81 -0.85 -2.95 11.42
CA SER A 81 -1.37 -2.60 10.08
C SER A 81 -2.72 -1.88 10.16
N LYS A 82 -3.55 -2.18 11.17
CA LYS A 82 -4.84 -1.53 11.40
C LYS A 82 -4.63 -0.08 11.80
N GLU A 83 -3.67 0.18 12.69
CA GLU A 83 -3.29 1.53 13.11
C GLU A 83 -2.77 2.37 11.93
N LEU A 84 -1.87 1.80 11.12
CA LEU A 84 -1.39 2.45 9.89
C LEU A 84 -2.52 2.82 8.94
N LEU A 85 -3.41 1.88 8.64
CA LEU A 85 -4.54 2.10 7.75
C LEU A 85 -5.51 3.15 8.31
N ARG A 86 -5.89 3.07 9.60
CA ARG A 86 -6.77 4.04 10.25
C ARG A 86 -6.20 5.45 10.18
N THR A 87 -4.90 5.60 10.44
CA THR A 87 -4.21 6.89 10.32
C THR A 87 -4.25 7.40 8.87
N CYS A 88 -3.98 6.56 7.87
CA CYS A 88 -4.09 6.94 6.46
C CYS A 88 -5.51 7.39 6.08
N ILE A 89 -6.55 6.66 6.51
CA ILE A 89 -7.96 7.02 6.28
C ILE A 89 -8.25 8.40 6.86
N ASN A 90 -7.94 8.61 8.14
CA ASN A 90 -8.22 9.86 8.84
C ASN A 90 -7.52 11.05 8.17
N LEU A 91 -6.27 10.88 7.77
CA LEU A 91 -5.51 11.93 7.09
C LEU A 91 -6.07 12.25 5.70
N ALA A 92 -6.49 11.24 4.92
CA ALA A 92 -7.09 11.45 3.61
C ALA A 92 -8.44 12.18 3.70
N VAL A 93 -9.32 11.75 4.62
CA VAL A 93 -10.62 12.40 4.86
C VAL A 93 -10.43 13.84 5.31
N ARG A 94 -9.53 14.06 6.27
CA ARG A 94 -9.23 15.39 6.79
C ARG A 94 -8.63 16.31 5.72
N ALA A 95 -7.70 15.82 4.92
CA ALA A 95 -7.15 16.57 3.79
C ALA A 95 -8.28 16.96 2.81
N GLY A 96 -9.16 16.01 2.48
CA GLY A 96 -10.34 16.24 1.66
C GLY A 96 -11.28 17.32 2.20
N TYR A 97 -11.53 17.34 3.51
CA TYR A 97 -12.30 18.41 4.16
C TYR A 97 -11.71 19.81 3.89
N PHE A 98 -10.39 19.96 4.00
CA PHE A 98 -9.73 21.24 3.71
C PHE A 98 -9.73 21.58 2.21
N ILE A 99 -9.63 20.60 1.32
CA ILE A 99 -9.76 20.82 -0.14
C ILE A 99 -11.13 21.44 -0.47
N VAL A 100 -12.22 20.91 0.10
CA VAL A 100 -13.57 21.47 -0.10
C VAL A 100 -13.66 22.89 0.44
N ARG A 101 -13.15 23.15 1.65
CA ARG A 101 -13.15 24.49 2.27
C ARG A 101 -12.38 25.51 1.46
N ILE A 102 -11.23 25.14 0.91
CA ILE A 102 -10.40 26.04 0.10
C ILE A 102 -11.12 26.40 -1.21
N LYS A 103 -11.83 25.45 -1.82
CA LYS A 103 -12.65 25.70 -3.00
C LYS A 103 -13.79 26.71 -2.74
N ASP A 104 -14.32 26.75 -1.52
CA ASP A 104 -15.38 27.71 -1.15
C ASP A 104 -14.85 29.13 -0.85
N LEU A 105 -13.53 29.34 -0.83
CA LEU A 105 -12.95 30.67 -0.69
C LEU A 105 -13.13 31.46 -2.00
N ASN A 106 -13.63 32.69 -1.90
CA ASN A 106 -13.98 33.57 -3.03
C ASN A 106 -12.86 33.82 -4.07
N ASN A 107 -11.61 33.45 -3.78
CA ASN A 107 -10.43 33.72 -4.62
C ASN A 107 -9.55 32.49 -4.89
N PHE A 108 -10.03 31.24 -4.76
CA PHE A 108 -9.14 30.07 -4.89
C PHE A 108 -8.46 29.94 -6.28
N ASN A 109 -9.07 30.45 -7.35
CA ASN A 109 -8.39 30.49 -8.66
C ASN A 109 -7.17 31.44 -8.67
N GLN A 110 -7.11 32.43 -7.76
CA GLN A 110 -5.95 33.31 -7.59
C GLN A 110 -4.82 32.65 -6.79
N SER A 111 -5.07 31.50 -6.16
CA SER A 111 -4.09 30.70 -5.42
C SER A 111 -3.53 29.52 -6.22
N THR A 112 -3.59 29.60 -7.56
CA THR A 112 -2.93 28.63 -8.46
C THR A 112 -1.57 29.15 -8.89
N ILE A 113 -0.55 28.30 -8.79
CA ILE A 113 0.80 28.51 -9.33
C ILE A 113 1.07 27.47 -10.41
N VAL A 114 1.82 27.85 -11.44
CA VAL A 114 2.35 26.91 -12.44
C VAL A 114 3.74 26.47 -11.98
N LYS A 115 3.88 25.21 -11.54
CA LYS A 115 5.15 24.62 -11.07
C LYS A 115 6.08 24.23 -12.21
N GLY A 116 5.53 24.04 -13.40
CA GLY A 116 6.31 23.67 -14.57
C GLY A 116 5.45 23.41 -15.80
N LYS A 117 6.01 22.64 -16.73
CA LYS A 117 5.30 22.15 -17.90
C LYS A 117 5.50 20.64 -18.03
N THR A 118 4.41 19.95 -18.36
CA THR A 118 4.43 18.55 -18.79
C THR A 118 5.23 18.40 -20.08
N LYS A 119 5.60 17.16 -20.45
CA LYS A 119 6.32 16.89 -21.71
C LYS A 119 5.53 17.29 -22.94
N GLU A 120 4.21 17.28 -22.81
CA GLU A 120 3.24 17.67 -23.82
C GLU A 120 3.04 19.20 -23.88
N GLY A 121 3.71 19.96 -23.01
CA GLY A 121 3.72 21.42 -22.98
C GLY A 121 2.58 22.06 -22.19
N ALA A 122 1.71 21.25 -21.57
CA ALA A 122 0.65 21.74 -20.68
C ALA A 122 1.22 22.17 -19.33
N ASP A 123 0.66 23.23 -18.74
CA ASP A 123 1.09 23.75 -17.45
C ASP A 123 0.82 22.74 -16.34
N GLU A 124 1.85 22.46 -15.54
CA GLU A 124 1.72 21.67 -14.33
C GLU A 124 1.34 22.64 -13.20
N LYS A 125 0.13 22.49 -12.67
CA LYS A 125 -0.47 23.42 -11.72
C LYS A 125 -0.32 22.91 -10.30
N MET A 126 -0.36 23.84 -9.34
CA MET A 126 -0.43 23.58 -7.91
C MET A 126 -1.29 24.67 -7.29
N THR A 127 -2.15 24.31 -6.35
CA THR A 127 -3.01 25.25 -5.63
C THR A 127 -2.73 25.23 -4.12
N LEU A 128 -3.36 26.15 -3.39
CA LEU A 128 -3.35 26.11 -1.92
C LEU A 128 -3.93 24.79 -1.38
N ALA A 129 -4.88 24.17 -2.11
CA ALA A 129 -5.48 22.92 -1.70
C ALA A 129 -4.48 21.76 -1.75
N ASP A 130 -3.64 21.70 -2.80
CA ASP A 130 -2.57 20.71 -2.93
C ASP A 130 -1.58 20.83 -1.75
N LEU A 131 -1.13 22.06 -1.44
CA LEU A 131 -0.18 22.30 -0.35
C LEU A 131 -0.73 22.00 1.04
N ILE A 132 -1.95 22.45 1.35
CA ILE A 132 -2.57 22.19 2.66
C ILE A 132 -2.84 20.69 2.83
N SER A 133 -3.34 20.03 1.79
CA SER A 133 -3.53 18.58 1.80
C SER A 133 -2.21 17.84 2.02
N HIS A 134 -1.15 18.23 1.29
CA HIS A 134 0.20 17.70 1.47
C HIS A 134 0.65 17.81 2.92
N LEU A 135 0.59 19.00 3.52
CA LEU A 135 1.04 19.24 4.89
C LEU A 135 0.26 18.42 5.92
N ILE A 136 -1.07 18.35 5.79
CA ILE A 136 -1.92 17.54 6.67
C ILE A 136 -1.45 16.09 6.65
N ILE A 137 -1.25 15.52 5.46
CA ILE A 137 -0.90 14.11 5.31
C ILE A 137 0.54 13.86 5.76
N THR A 138 1.51 14.64 5.27
CA THR A 138 2.92 14.37 5.55
C THR A 138 3.29 14.64 6.99
N GLU A 139 2.80 15.72 7.60
CA GLU A 139 3.09 15.99 9.01
C GLU A 139 2.33 15.04 9.92
N GLY A 140 1.10 14.64 9.56
CA GLY A 140 0.36 13.60 10.26
C GLY A 140 1.07 12.24 10.26
N LEU A 141 1.57 11.81 9.10
CA LEU A 141 2.32 10.57 8.96
C LEU A 141 3.70 10.64 9.63
N LYS A 142 4.44 11.74 9.50
CA LYS A 142 5.74 11.93 10.19
C LYS A 142 5.57 11.92 11.71
N SER A 143 4.51 12.56 12.23
CA SER A 143 4.22 12.60 13.66
C SER A 143 3.84 11.22 14.21
N SER A 144 3.01 10.48 13.48
CA SER A 144 2.53 9.15 13.91
C SER A 144 3.59 8.06 13.70
N PHE A 145 4.34 8.13 12.60
CA PHE A 145 5.28 7.10 12.15
C PHE A 145 6.61 7.74 11.67
N PRO A 146 7.46 8.23 12.59
CA PRO A 146 8.66 9.01 12.24
C PRO A 146 9.68 8.28 11.34
N LEU A 147 9.65 6.95 11.34
CA LEU A 147 10.55 6.11 10.54
C LEU A 147 10.01 5.80 9.14
N LEU A 148 8.74 6.09 8.88
CA LEU A 148 8.12 5.82 7.59
C LEU A 148 8.66 6.79 6.54
N LYS A 149 9.25 6.23 5.49
CA LYS A 149 9.71 7.04 4.35
C LYS A 149 8.51 7.58 3.57
N LEU A 150 8.44 8.90 3.40
CA LEU A 150 7.38 9.55 2.63
C LEU A 150 7.88 10.02 1.26
N VAL A 151 7.07 9.80 0.24
CA VAL A 151 7.26 10.36 -1.11
C VAL A 151 5.92 10.95 -1.54
N SER A 152 5.80 12.27 -1.50
CA SER A 152 4.61 12.99 -1.93
C SER A 152 4.84 13.69 -3.27
N GLU A 153 3.79 13.94 -4.05
CA GLU A 153 3.86 14.78 -5.25
C GLU A 153 4.43 16.16 -4.94
N GLU A 154 3.94 16.78 -3.87
CA GLU A 154 4.43 18.07 -3.40
C GLU A 154 5.62 17.86 -2.46
N HIS A 155 6.51 18.84 -2.38
CA HIS A 155 7.82 18.71 -1.73
C HIS A 155 8.12 19.87 -0.76
N ASP A 156 9.17 19.73 0.07
CA ASP A 156 9.50 20.59 1.23
C ASP A 156 9.72 22.09 0.92
N ASP A 157 9.87 22.48 -0.34
CA ASP A 157 9.80 23.89 -0.79
C ASP A 157 8.37 24.48 -0.64
N SER A 158 7.43 23.67 -0.15
CA SER A 158 6.05 24.00 0.15
C SER A 158 5.91 25.14 1.16
N ASN A 159 6.84 25.35 2.09
CA ASN A 159 6.74 26.45 3.06
C ASN A 159 6.86 27.84 2.42
N GLU A 160 7.78 28.02 1.47
CA GLU A 160 7.90 29.27 0.71
C GLU A 160 6.69 29.46 -0.21
N SER A 161 6.28 28.37 -0.87
CA SER A 161 5.10 28.33 -1.73
C SER A 161 3.81 28.65 -0.96
N LEU A 162 3.68 28.13 0.26
CA LEU A 162 2.55 28.36 1.15
C LEU A 162 2.47 29.82 1.55
N ASN A 163 3.57 30.42 2.02
CA ASN A 163 3.60 31.84 2.36
C ASN A 163 3.19 32.71 1.17
N HIS A 164 3.73 32.43 -0.02
CA HIS A 164 3.39 33.16 -1.24
C HIS A 164 1.91 32.99 -1.64
N LEU A 165 1.31 31.81 -1.44
CA LEU A 165 -0.12 31.59 -1.69
C LEU A 165 -1.03 32.22 -0.63
N LEU A 166 -0.62 32.21 0.64
CA LEU A 166 -1.34 32.84 1.75
C LEU A 166 -1.38 34.36 1.59
N ASP A 167 -0.26 34.97 1.18
CA ASP A 167 -0.18 36.42 0.90
C ASP A 167 -1.16 36.85 -0.20
N ARG A 168 -1.34 36.01 -1.23
CA ARG A 168 -2.27 36.29 -2.35
C ARG A 168 -3.73 36.14 -1.97
N THR A 169 -4.04 35.43 -0.90
CA THR A 169 -5.40 35.02 -0.57
C THR A 169 -6.00 35.81 0.59
N SER A 170 -5.23 36.70 1.25
CA SER A 170 -5.68 37.49 2.41
C SER A 170 -6.24 36.61 3.54
N LEU A 171 -5.70 35.40 3.72
CA LEU A 171 -6.24 34.37 4.62
C LEU A 171 -5.56 34.38 6.01
N SER A 172 -5.62 35.50 6.72
CA SER A 172 -5.16 35.58 8.12
C SER A 172 -5.80 34.52 9.02
N ASP A 173 -7.05 34.14 8.72
CA ASP A 173 -7.85 33.25 9.55
C ASP A 173 -7.52 31.76 9.34
N ILE A 174 -7.01 31.38 8.16
CA ILE A 174 -6.56 30.01 7.90
C ILE A 174 -5.20 29.77 8.54
N ASN A 175 -4.30 30.76 8.50
CA ASN A 175 -3.02 30.65 9.21
C ASN A 175 -3.26 30.53 10.72
N GLN A 176 -4.17 31.32 11.31
CA GLN A 176 -4.52 31.18 12.73
C GLN A 176 -5.25 29.86 13.04
N LYS A 177 -6.11 29.33 12.17
CA LYS A 177 -6.80 28.05 12.42
C LYS A 177 -5.96 26.81 12.12
N ILE A 178 -5.01 26.86 11.18
CA ILE A 178 -4.09 25.75 10.90
C ILE A 178 -2.91 25.75 11.89
N VAL A 179 -2.44 26.93 12.32
CA VAL A 179 -1.31 27.07 13.26
C VAL A 179 -1.74 27.10 14.73
N ASN A 180 -2.86 27.72 15.10
CA ASN A 180 -3.29 27.86 16.52
C ASN A 180 -4.45 26.96 16.95
N ASN A 181 -5.27 26.44 16.04
CA ASN A 181 -6.29 25.45 16.37
C ASN A 181 -5.82 24.08 15.89
N ASP A 182 -5.42 23.21 16.84
CA ASP A 182 -6.17 21.98 17.09
C ASP A 182 -5.42 20.81 17.73
N THR A 183 -4.34 21.02 18.47
CA THR A 183 -3.89 19.99 19.44
C THR A 183 -5.01 19.46 20.36
N ASN A 184 -6.14 20.19 20.54
CA ASN A 184 -7.33 19.73 21.25
C ASN A 184 -8.53 19.27 20.38
N TYR A 185 -8.64 19.65 19.10
CA TYR A 185 -9.67 19.09 18.19
C TYR A 185 -9.14 17.82 17.49
N TYR A 186 -7.82 17.63 17.42
CA TYR A 186 -7.20 16.38 16.97
C TYR A 186 -7.38 15.23 17.96
N GLN A 187 -7.73 15.51 19.22
CA GLN A 187 -8.17 14.49 20.18
C GLN A 187 -9.70 14.30 20.22
N ASN A 188 -10.46 15.27 19.70
CA ASN A 188 -11.94 15.25 19.68
C ASN A 188 -12.53 15.01 18.29
N PHE A 189 -11.71 14.78 17.26
CA PHE A 189 -12.14 14.06 16.06
C PHE A 189 -12.27 12.58 16.46
N ASP A 190 -13.22 12.32 17.36
CA ASP A 190 -13.67 11.00 17.70
C ASP A 190 -14.31 10.47 16.41
N THR A 191 -13.64 9.51 15.79
CA THR A 191 -14.02 8.91 14.50
C THR A 191 -15.38 8.20 14.52
N ASN A 192 -16.10 8.24 15.64
CA ASN A 192 -17.36 7.55 15.84
C ASN A 192 -18.55 8.37 15.29
N ASP A 193 -18.40 9.67 15.00
CA ASP A 193 -19.55 10.51 14.63
C ASP A 193 -19.73 10.76 13.11
N ASP A 194 -18.70 10.57 12.27
CA ASP A 194 -18.76 10.92 10.83
C ASP A 194 -18.29 9.82 9.84
N ILE A 195 -17.84 8.66 10.34
CA ILE A 195 -17.76 7.42 9.55
C ILE A 195 -19.04 6.68 9.88
N ASP A 196 -19.88 6.30 8.90
CA ASP A 196 -21.10 5.50 9.15
C ASP A 196 -20.74 4.28 10.05
N ASP A 197 -21.07 4.40 11.33
CA ASP A 197 -20.37 3.81 12.51
C ASP A 197 -20.54 2.29 12.65
N ASP A 198 -21.33 1.64 11.79
CA ASP A 198 -21.62 0.20 11.97
C ASP A 198 -20.98 -0.72 10.92
N THR A 199 -20.52 -0.23 9.76
CA THR A 199 -20.08 -1.13 8.65
C THR A 199 -18.61 -1.10 8.29
N ASP A 200 -17.90 0.01 8.54
CA ASP A 200 -16.47 0.12 8.23
C ASP A 200 -15.56 -0.38 9.37
N ASP A 201 -16.00 -0.28 10.63
CA ASP A 201 -15.23 -0.74 11.78
C ASP A 201 -15.10 -2.28 11.82
N GLU A 202 -16.14 -3.02 11.39
CA GLU A 202 -16.07 -4.49 11.27
C GLU A 202 -15.06 -4.91 10.18
N LYS A 203 -15.00 -4.20 9.05
CA LYS A 203 -13.99 -4.47 8.01
C LYS A 203 -12.60 -4.10 8.49
N LEU A 204 -12.46 -3.01 9.24
CA LEU A 204 -11.18 -2.59 9.80
C LEU A 204 -10.68 -3.58 10.87
N ASP A 205 -11.58 -4.24 11.62
CA ASP A 205 -11.24 -5.35 12.54
C ASP A 205 -10.70 -6.61 11.83
N SER A 206 -10.98 -6.76 10.54
CA SER A 206 -10.40 -7.84 9.73
C SER A 206 -8.93 -7.61 9.39
N VAL A 207 -8.43 -6.37 9.50
CA VAL A 207 -7.04 -6.00 9.23
C VAL A 207 -6.17 -6.47 10.39
N LYS A 208 -5.22 -7.36 10.08
CA LYS A 208 -4.35 -8.01 11.06
C LYS A 208 -2.94 -8.08 10.54
N GLY A 209 -1.98 -7.96 11.46
CA GLY A 209 -0.56 -8.11 11.15
C GLY A 209 0.19 -6.82 11.35
N PHE A 210 1.49 -6.87 11.05
CA PHE A 210 2.40 -5.78 11.33
C PHE A 210 3.23 -5.42 10.10
N VAL A 211 3.59 -4.15 10.00
CA VAL A 211 4.48 -3.63 8.95
C VAL A 211 5.77 -3.15 9.59
N ASN A 212 6.90 -3.55 9.01
CA ASN A 212 8.19 -2.94 9.31
C ASN A 212 8.32 -1.64 8.49
N LEU A 213 8.33 -0.50 9.17
CA LEU A 213 8.40 0.83 8.56
C LEU A 213 9.70 1.05 7.76
N THR A 214 10.78 0.37 8.11
CA THR A 214 12.06 0.48 7.38
C THR A 214 12.02 -0.15 5.98
N ASP A 215 11.11 -1.10 5.77
CA ASP A 215 10.85 -1.76 4.48
C ASP A 215 9.72 -1.07 3.70
N ALA A 216 9.11 -0.03 4.29
CA ALA A 216 7.90 0.60 3.80
C ALA A 216 8.15 2.01 3.22
N VAL A 217 7.33 2.38 2.24
CA VAL A 217 7.32 3.69 1.60
C VAL A 217 5.89 4.16 1.45
N ALA A 218 5.59 5.35 1.96
CA ALA A 218 4.32 6.01 1.69
C ALA A 218 4.41 6.79 0.37
N TRP A 219 3.50 6.53 -0.56
CA TRP A 219 3.32 7.32 -1.78
C TRP A 219 2.05 8.15 -1.66
N ILE A 220 2.17 9.48 -1.80
CA ILE A 220 1.11 10.42 -1.48
C ILE A 220 0.86 11.35 -2.66
N ASP A 221 -0.36 11.29 -3.19
CA ASP A 221 -0.88 12.36 -4.04
C ASP A 221 -1.91 13.15 -3.20
N PRO A 222 -1.55 14.36 -2.76
CA PRO A 222 -2.40 15.15 -1.88
C PRO A 222 -3.66 15.68 -2.59
N LEU A 223 -3.64 15.83 -3.92
CA LEU A 223 -4.78 16.28 -4.71
C LEU A 223 -4.58 15.82 -6.16
N ASP A 224 -5.06 14.62 -6.47
CA ASP A 224 -5.10 14.13 -7.85
C ASP A 224 -6.13 14.93 -8.64
N ALA A 225 -5.83 15.17 -9.92
CA ALA A 225 -6.63 15.98 -10.83
C ALA A 225 -6.64 17.50 -10.50
N THR A 226 -5.50 18.08 -10.12
CA THR A 226 -5.35 19.54 -9.90
C THR A 226 -5.84 20.37 -11.09
N GLN A 227 -5.58 19.92 -12.33
CA GLN A 227 -6.10 20.59 -13.53
C GLN A 227 -7.63 20.65 -13.50
N GLU A 228 -8.29 19.49 -13.31
CA GLU A 228 -9.74 19.40 -13.21
C GLU A 228 -10.32 20.17 -12.02
N PHE A 229 -9.62 20.22 -10.88
CA PHE A 229 -9.96 21.06 -9.74
C PHE A 229 -10.04 22.54 -10.13
N THR A 230 -9.04 23.07 -10.86
CA THR A 230 -9.05 24.46 -11.37
C THR A 230 -10.10 24.72 -12.45
N GLU A 231 -10.63 23.67 -13.08
CA GLU A 231 -11.69 23.74 -14.09
C GLU A 231 -13.10 23.56 -13.51
N ASN A 232 -13.23 23.45 -12.19
CA ASN A 232 -14.48 23.14 -11.48
C ASN A 232 -15.06 21.74 -11.77
N LEU A 233 -14.23 20.79 -12.18
CA LEU A 233 -14.59 19.41 -12.46
C LEU A 233 -14.28 18.52 -11.26
N PHE A 234 -14.92 18.85 -10.15
CA PHE A 234 -14.62 18.34 -8.82
C PHE A 234 -14.84 16.83 -8.66
N ASN A 235 -15.65 16.21 -9.52
CA ASN A 235 -15.92 14.78 -9.49
C ASN A 235 -14.68 13.91 -9.78
N TYR A 236 -13.63 14.47 -10.40
CA TYR A 236 -12.37 13.77 -10.67
C TYR A 236 -11.35 13.86 -9.53
N VAL A 237 -11.56 14.78 -8.59
CA VAL A 237 -10.57 15.08 -7.55
C VAL A 237 -10.52 13.94 -6.54
N THR A 238 -9.32 13.46 -6.24
CA THR A 238 -9.10 12.46 -5.19
C THR A 238 -7.90 12.81 -4.32
N VAL A 239 -7.90 12.31 -3.09
CA VAL A 239 -6.74 12.29 -2.18
C VAL A 239 -6.26 10.85 -2.10
N MET A 240 -4.97 10.60 -2.32
CA MET A 240 -4.43 9.24 -2.39
C MET A 240 -3.24 9.03 -1.46
N ILE A 241 -3.33 7.99 -0.64
CA ILE A 241 -2.26 7.57 0.27
C ILE A 241 -2.05 6.07 0.10
N CYS A 242 -0.83 5.69 -0.26
CA CYS A 242 -0.43 4.30 -0.43
C CYS A 242 0.70 3.95 0.53
N LEU A 243 0.67 2.76 1.12
CA LEU A 243 1.83 2.15 1.76
C LEU A 243 2.32 0.99 0.91
N ALA A 244 3.56 1.08 0.43
CA ALA A 244 4.22 -0.01 -0.28
C ALA A 244 5.30 -0.65 0.60
N VAL A 245 5.26 -1.97 0.76
CA VAL A 245 6.26 -2.77 1.49
C VAL A 245 7.05 -3.58 0.48
N GLU A 246 8.39 -3.47 0.52
CA GLU A 246 9.29 -4.11 -0.46
C GLU A 246 8.92 -3.78 -1.93
N GLY A 247 8.32 -2.59 -2.14
CA GLY A 247 7.86 -2.12 -3.43
C GLY A 247 6.56 -2.73 -3.94
N ARG A 248 5.83 -3.49 -3.13
CA ARG A 248 4.45 -3.92 -3.41
C ARG A 248 3.45 -3.06 -2.63
N PRO A 249 2.36 -2.61 -3.26
CA PRO A 249 1.32 -1.87 -2.52
C PRO A 249 0.62 -2.83 -1.54
N VAL A 250 0.48 -2.40 -0.28
CA VAL A 250 -0.11 -3.20 0.82
C VAL A 250 -1.32 -2.49 1.42
N ILE A 251 -1.23 -1.17 1.61
CA ILE A 251 -2.37 -0.32 1.96
C ILE A 251 -2.57 0.69 0.83
N GLY A 252 -3.82 0.93 0.46
CA GLY A 252 -4.17 2.06 -0.39
C GLY A 252 -5.48 2.68 0.05
N VAL A 253 -5.47 4.00 0.16
CA VAL A 253 -6.61 4.85 0.49
C VAL A 253 -6.80 5.83 -0.66
N VAL A 254 -8.02 5.90 -1.20
CA VAL A 254 -8.44 6.90 -2.17
C VAL A 254 -9.74 7.52 -1.68
N TYR A 255 -9.71 8.83 -1.42
CA TYR A 255 -10.87 9.57 -0.94
C TYR A 255 -11.33 10.59 -2.00
N LYS A 256 -12.62 10.60 -2.32
CA LYS A 256 -13.27 11.57 -3.22
C LYS A 256 -13.96 12.66 -2.37
N PRO A 257 -13.32 13.81 -2.12
CA PRO A 257 -13.81 14.79 -1.15
C PRO A 257 -15.17 15.40 -1.50
N PHE A 258 -15.47 15.59 -2.79
CA PHE A 258 -16.71 16.25 -3.23
C PHE A 258 -17.93 15.35 -3.32
N SER A 259 -17.73 14.03 -3.21
CA SER A 259 -18.82 13.05 -3.13
C SER A 259 -18.78 12.26 -1.82
N GLU A 260 -17.86 12.59 -0.93
CA GLU A 260 -17.65 11.93 0.37
C GLU A 260 -17.53 10.39 0.25
N GLN A 261 -16.84 9.92 -0.81
CA GLN A 261 -16.65 8.48 -1.02
C GLN A 261 -15.24 8.07 -0.63
N LEU A 262 -15.15 7.10 0.28
CA LEU A 262 -13.90 6.52 0.77
C LEU A 262 -13.72 5.11 0.20
N TYR A 263 -12.55 4.88 -0.39
CA TYR A 263 -12.10 3.57 -0.83
C TYR A 263 -10.82 3.27 -0.08
N TRP A 264 -10.77 2.12 0.58
CA TRP A 264 -9.52 1.67 1.19
C TRP A 264 -9.31 0.19 0.99
N SER A 265 -8.05 -0.21 0.97
CA SER A 265 -7.66 -1.61 0.89
C SER A 265 -6.51 -1.96 1.82
N TYR A 266 -6.49 -3.24 2.17
CA TYR A 266 -5.38 -3.90 2.85
C TYR A 266 -5.12 -5.24 2.16
N ILE A 267 -3.85 -5.52 1.84
CA ILE A 267 -3.42 -6.81 1.32
C ILE A 267 -2.58 -7.47 2.40
N ASP A 268 -3.05 -8.60 2.93
CA ASP A 268 -2.36 -9.27 4.03
C ASP A 268 -1.09 -10.00 3.57
N SER A 269 -0.33 -10.55 4.53
CA SER A 269 0.90 -11.30 4.24
C SER A 269 0.69 -12.56 3.39
N GLU A 270 -0.54 -13.08 3.29
CA GLU A 270 -0.89 -14.21 2.43
C GLU A 270 -1.30 -13.75 1.02
N GLY A 271 -1.36 -12.43 0.77
CA GLY A 271 -1.80 -11.83 -0.48
C GLY A 271 -3.32 -11.75 -0.61
N ARG A 272 -4.09 -11.92 0.48
CA ARG A 272 -5.53 -11.75 0.46
C ARG A 272 -5.87 -10.26 0.51
N GLY A 273 -6.68 -9.84 -0.45
CA GLY A 273 -7.19 -8.47 -0.54
C GLY A 273 -8.43 -8.25 0.32
N HIS A 274 -8.39 -7.19 1.10
CA HIS A 274 -9.54 -6.62 1.81
C HIS A 274 -9.80 -5.26 1.17
N LEU A 275 -10.97 -5.08 0.57
CA LEU A 275 -11.40 -3.80 -0.01
C LEU A 275 -12.63 -3.34 0.75
N SER A 276 -12.60 -2.15 1.36
CA SER A 276 -13.83 -1.48 1.74
C SER A 276 -14.28 -0.53 0.65
N TRP A 277 -15.31 -0.99 -0.04
CA TRP A 277 -16.25 -0.22 -0.83
C TRP A 277 -17.40 -1.16 -1.20
N HIS A 278 -18.60 -0.64 -1.42
CA HIS A 278 -19.68 -1.44 -1.98
C HIS A 278 -19.47 -1.57 -3.49
N THR A 279 -18.68 -2.56 -3.93
CA THR A 279 -18.65 -2.91 -5.35
C THR A 279 -20.07 -3.30 -5.78
N PRO A 280 -20.67 -2.62 -6.79
CA PRO A 280 -22.01 -2.95 -7.24
C PRO A 280 -22.12 -4.43 -7.58
N GLU A 281 -23.24 -5.07 -7.20
CA GLU A 281 -23.53 -6.44 -7.63
C GLU A 281 -23.40 -6.55 -9.15
N TYR A 282 -22.92 -7.69 -9.63
CA TYR A 282 -22.81 -7.91 -11.06
C TYR A 282 -24.23 -7.98 -11.63
N ASP A 283 -24.60 -7.04 -12.49
CA ASP A 283 -25.93 -6.94 -13.08
C ASP A 283 -26.25 -8.06 -14.10
N GLY A 284 -25.34 -9.02 -14.28
CA GLY A 284 -25.53 -10.14 -15.20
C GLY A 284 -25.36 -9.77 -16.67
N HIS A 285 -25.06 -8.51 -16.98
CA HIS A 285 -24.98 -8.02 -18.35
C HIS A 285 -23.52 -7.89 -18.79
N ASP A 286 -22.99 -8.93 -19.42
CA ASP A 286 -21.81 -8.77 -20.26
C ASP A 286 -22.12 -7.76 -21.37
N ARG A 287 -21.51 -6.58 -21.26
CA ARG A 287 -21.58 -5.56 -22.31
C ARG A 287 -21.00 -6.17 -23.59
N ALA A 288 -21.74 -6.08 -24.69
CA ALA A 288 -21.31 -6.63 -25.98
C ALA A 288 -19.97 -6.01 -26.45
N ASP A 289 -19.74 -4.74 -26.13
CA ASP A 289 -18.53 -3.99 -26.44
C ASP A 289 -17.87 -3.44 -25.16
N PRO A 290 -16.55 -3.57 -25.00
CA PRO A 290 -15.83 -3.06 -23.84
C PRO A 290 -15.83 -1.52 -23.79
N THR A 291 -15.86 -0.97 -22.59
CA THR A 291 -15.68 0.46 -22.31
C THR A 291 -14.25 0.73 -21.83
N PHE A 292 -13.52 1.57 -22.55
CA PHE A 292 -12.18 2.02 -22.15
C PHE A 292 -12.24 3.42 -21.54
N ILE A 293 -11.69 3.59 -20.34
CA ILE A 293 -11.49 4.91 -19.76
C ILE A 293 -10.07 5.40 -20.05
N ILE A 294 -9.96 6.65 -20.50
CA ILE A 294 -8.71 7.22 -21.03
C ILE A 294 -8.55 8.63 -20.45
N SER A 295 -7.30 9.04 -20.22
CA SER A 295 -7.02 10.39 -19.74
C SER A 295 -7.53 11.45 -20.72
N ARG A 296 -8.25 12.47 -20.21
CA ARG A 296 -8.62 13.67 -20.97
C ARG A 296 -7.40 14.47 -21.41
N SER A 297 -6.49 14.70 -20.47
CA SER A 297 -5.36 15.62 -20.63
C SER A 297 -4.13 14.94 -21.24
N HIS A 298 -4.06 13.60 -21.16
CA HIS A 298 -2.92 12.79 -21.63
C HIS A 298 -3.37 11.55 -22.41
N SER A 299 -4.28 11.72 -23.37
CA SER A 299 -4.84 10.60 -24.15
C SER A 299 -3.82 9.94 -25.10
N GLY A 300 -2.77 10.66 -25.49
CA GLY A 300 -1.72 10.18 -26.41
C GLY A 300 -2.32 9.53 -27.66
N ASN A 301 -1.79 8.35 -28.02
CA ASN A 301 -2.20 7.63 -29.23
C ASN A 301 -3.19 6.48 -28.92
N VAL A 302 -3.82 6.47 -27.73
CA VAL A 302 -4.62 5.34 -27.23
C VAL A 302 -5.76 5.00 -28.19
N LEU A 303 -6.54 6.00 -28.63
CA LEU A 303 -7.70 5.77 -29.51
C LEU A 303 -7.28 5.16 -30.87
N ALA A 304 -6.16 5.60 -31.43
CA ALA A 304 -5.64 5.03 -32.67
C ALA A 304 -5.23 3.55 -32.49
N LYS A 305 -4.59 3.21 -31.36
CA LYS A 305 -4.28 1.81 -31.01
C LYS A 305 -5.54 0.98 -30.79
N LEU A 306 -6.51 1.48 -30.03
CA LEU A 306 -7.78 0.79 -29.77
C LEU A 306 -8.56 0.53 -31.07
N ASN A 307 -8.62 1.50 -31.98
CA ASN A 307 -9.24 1.33 -33.30
C ASN A 307 -8.59 0.19 -34.10
N LYS A 308 -7.27 0.00 -33.98
CA LYS A 308 -6.55 -1.10 -34.65
C LYS A 308 -6.87 -2.47 -34.03
N ILE A 309 -7.16 -2.52 -32.72
CA ILE A 309 -7.36 -3.78 -31.98
C ILE A 309 -8.83 -4.22 -31.95
N PHE A 310 -9.75 -3.27 -31.77
CA PHE A 310 -11.17 -3.51 -31.59
C PHE A 310 -12.04 -3.02 -32.76
N GLY A 311 -11.46 -2.33 -33.75
CA GLY A 311 -12.23 -1.71 -34.82
C GLY A 311 -13.12 -0.60 -34.24
N LYS A 312 -14.43 -0.68 -34.49
CA LYS A 312 -15.44 0.21 -33.88
C LYS A 312 -16.25 -0.44 -32.75
N ARG A 313 -15.83 -1.63 -32.30
CA ARG A 313 -16.52 -2.43 -31.28
C ARG A 313 -15.96 -2.16 -29.89
N TYR A 314 -16.08 -0.91 -29.46
CA TYR A 314 -15.75 -0.45 -28.11
C TYR A 314 -16.39 0.91 -27.85
N ARG A 315 -16.56 1.24 -26.58
CA ARG A 315 -16.89 2.59 -26.12
C ARG A 315 -15.68 3.19 -25.41
N HIS A 316 -15.57 4.50 -25.38
CA HIS A 316 -14.55 5.15 -24.55
C HIS A 316 -15.12 6.33 -23.78
N VAL A 317 -14.51 6.59 -22.63
CA VAL A 317 -14.81 7.72 -21.76
C VAL A 317 -13.51 8.48 -21.52
N LEU A 318 -13.54 9.80 -21.70
CA LEU A 318 -12.42 10.67 -21.36
C LEU A 318 -12.63 11.21 -19.94
N ALA A 319 -11.67 11.00 -19.06
CA ALA A 319 -11.75 11.41 -17.64
C ALA A 319 -10.45 11.99 -17.10
N GLY A 320 -10.56 12.93 -16.15
CA GLY A 320 -9.45 13.43 -15.33
C GLY A 320 -9.13 12.47 -14.18
N GLY A 321 -8.03 12.73 -13.47
CA GLY A 321 -7.63 12.00 -12.25
C GLY A 321 -7.21 10.54 -12.43
N ALA A 322 -5.98 10.19 -12.07
CA ALA A 322 -5.54 8.79 -12.13
C ALA A 322 -6.29 7.90 -11.12
N GLY A 323 -6.60 8.44 -9.94
CA GLY A 323 -7.43 7.81 -8.92
C GLY A 323 -8.83 7.56 -9.45
N TYR A 324 -9.53 8.60 -9.92
CA TYR A 324 -10.88 8.48 -10.48
C TYR A 324 -10.97 7.42 -11.60
N LYS A 325 -10.02 7.43 -12.55
CA LYS A 325 -10.03 6.46 -13.66
C LYS A 325 -9.90 5.02 -13.19
N THR A 326 -9.19 4.78 -12.10
CA THR A 326 -9.06 3.45 -11.51
C THR A 326 -10.29 3.07 -10.71
N LEU A 327 -10.87 4.01 -9.95
CA LEU A 327 -12.14 3.79 -9.25
C LEU A 327 -13.27 3.40 -10.22
N ALA A 328 -13.33 4.02 -11.40
CA ALA A 328 -14.28 3.63 -12.45
C ALA A 328 -14.16 2.16 -12.91
N ILE A 329 -12.99 1.52 -12.72
CA ILE A 329 -12.82 0.07 -12.96
C ILE A 329 -13.36 -0.74 -11.79
N ILE A 330 -13.10 -0.30 -10.55
CA ILE A 330 -13.61 -0.93 -9.31
C ILE A 330 -15.15 -0.87 -9.28
N ASP A 331 -15.70 0.27 -9.67
CA ASP A 331 -17.15 0.55 -9.74
C ASP A 331 -17.83 -0.08 -10.97
N ARG A 332 -17.06 -0.75 -11.84
CA ARG A 332 -17.55 -1.40 -13.07
C ARG A 332 -18.19 -0.44 -14.08
N GLU A 333 -17.84 0.84 -14.01
CA GLU A 333 -18.22 1.86 -14.99
C GLU A 333 -17.44 1.70 -16.31
N ALA A 334 -16.20 1.20 -16.22
CA ALA A 334 -15.35 0.88 -17.36
C ALA A 334 -14.67 -0.50 -17.20
N ASP A 335 -14.23 -1.09 -18.32
CA ASP A 335 -13.62 -2.41 -18.37
C ASP A 335 -12.08 -2.36 -18.36
N ALA A 336 -11.49 -1.27 -18.87
CA ALA A 336 -10.05 -1.05 -18.84
C ALA A 336 -9.68 0.44 -18.78
N TYR A 337 -8.69 0.77 -17.95
CA TYR A 337 -7.99 2.06 -17.97
C TYR A 337 -6.64 1.89 -18.65
N ILE A 338 -6.40 2.69 -19.70
CA ILE A 338 -5.17 2.64 -20.51
C ILE A 338 -4.49 4.01 -20.49
N HIS A 339 -3.21 4.04 -20.15
CA HIS A 339 -2.35 5.22 -20.19
C HIS A 339 -1.05 4.88 -20.94
N VAL A 340 -0.71 5.62 -22.00
CA VAL A 340 0.45 5.30 -22.86
C VAL A 340 1.68 6.13 -22.59
N THR A 341 1.54 7.26 -21.91
CA THR A 341 2.66 8.13 -21.54
C THR A 341 3.20 7.71 -20.18
N ALA A 342 4.23 8.40 -19.71
CA ALA A 342 4.72 8.17 -18.37
C ALA A 342 3.71 8.67 -17.33
N ILE A 343 3.70 8.04 -16.16
CA ILE A 343 2.83 8.38 -15.02
C ILE A 343 3.63 8.26 -13.73
N LYS A 344 3.36 9.09 -12.71
CA LYS A 344 4.11 9.07 -11.46
C LYS A 344 3.56 7.96 -10.56
N LYS A 345 4.38 7.51 -9.61
CA LYS A 345 4.00 6.44 -8.69
C LYS A 345 2.96 6.84 -7.66
N TRP A 346 2.94 8.11 -7.24
CA TRP A 346 1.90 8.61 -6.33
C TRP A 346 0.51 8.57 -7.00
N ASP A 347 0.43 8.82 -8.32
CA ASP A 347 -0.80 8.72 -9.11
C ASP A 347 -1.44 7.30 -9.13
N ILE A 348 -0.63 6.25 -8.91
CA ILE A 348 -1.05 4.86 -9.19
C ILE A 348 -0.89 3.91 -8.02
N CYS A 349 -0.06 4.20 -7.01
CA CYS A 349 0.21 3.24 -5.91
C CYS A 349 -1.05 2.90 -5.11
N ALA A 350 -1.80 3.90 -4.64
CA ALA A 350 -3.02 3.64 -3.85
C ALA A 350 -4.10 2.97 -4.73
N PRO A 351 -4.34 3.44 -5.98
CA PRO A 351 -5.20 2.73 -6.91
C PRO A 351 -4.78 1.28 -7.21
N ASP A 352 -3.48 0.98 -7.29
CA ASP A 352 -2.94 -0.38 -7.49
C ASP A 352 -3.28 -1.29 -6.31
N ALA A 353 -3.13 -0.78 -5.08
CA ALA A 353 -3.52 -1.52 -3.87
C ALA A 353 -5.02 -1.90 -3.92
N LEU A 354 -5.89 -0.95 -4.27
CA LEU A 354 -7.34 -1.18 -4.37
C LEU A 354 -7.68 -2.22 -5.45
N ILE A 355 -7.09 -2.08 -6.64
CA ILE A 355 -7.32 -3.00 -7.76
C ILE A 355 -6.82 -4.41 -7.41
N THR A 356 -5.62 -4.51 -6.85
CA THR A 356 -5.05 -5.78 -6.42
C THR A 356 -5.91 -6.44 -5.34
N ALA A 357 -6.38 -5.65 -4.36
CA ALA A 357 -7.27 -6.16 -3.32
C ALA A 357 -8.62 -6.65 -3.87
N SER A 358 -9.14 -6.02 -4.94
CA SER A 358 -10.34 -6.46 -5.67
C SER A 358 -10.12 -7.70 -6.56
N GLY A 359 -8.88 -8.20 -6.65
CA GLY A 359 -8.45 -9.29 -7.53
C GLY A 359 -8.21 -8.88 -8.99
N GLY A 360 -8.25 -7.58 -9.29
CA GLY A 360 -7.95 -7.03 -10.61
C GLY A 360 -6.46 -7.00 -10.92
N LYS A 361 -6.07 -6.29 -11.97
CA LYS A 361 -4.66 -6.15 -12.36
C LYS A 361 -4.33 -4.73 -12.75
N MET A 362 -3.23 -4.22 -12.21
CA MET A 362 -2.54 -3.03 -12.68
C MET A 362 -1.11 -3.43 -13.11
N THR A 363 -0.74 -3.10 -14.34
CA THR A 363 0.58 -3.42 -14.89
C THR A 363 1.06 -2.31 -15.81
N THR A 364 2.34 -2.35 -16.20
CA THR A 364 2.78 -1.57 -17.36
C THR A 364 2.13 -2.10 -18.65
N LEU A 365 2.21 -1.35 -19.76
CA LEU A 365 1.73 -1.87 -21.05
C LEU A 365 2.54 -3.07 -21.58
N LYS A 366 3.66 -3.40 -20.92
CA LYS A 366 4.45 -4.63 -21.17
C LYS A 366 4.05 -5.79 -20.27
N GLY A 367 3.02 -5.63 -19.43
CA GLY A 367 2.55 -6.65 -18.48
C GLY A 367 3.45 -6.81 -17.26
N GLN A 368 4.32 -5.85 -16.98
CA GLN A 368 5.23 -5.92 -15.83
C GLN A 368 4.55 -5.37 -14.58
N ILE A 369 4.82 -6.00 -13.43
CA ILE A 369 4.42 -5.49 -12.12
C ILE A 369 5.17 -4.18 -11.84
N ILE A 370 4.45 -3.18 -11.34
CA ILE A 370 5.00 -1.88 -11.02
C ILE A 370 5.66 -1.96 -9.63
N ASN A 371 6.92 -1.52 -9.54
CA ASN A 371 7.69 -1.58 -8.30
C ASN A 371 7.74 -0.21 -7.62
N TYR A 372 7.18 -0.13 -6.42
CA TYR A 372 7.06 1.08 -5.60
C TYR A 372 8.16 1.27 -4.55
N SER A 373 9.27 0.53 -4.65
CA SER A 373 10.38 0.67 -3.71
C SER A 373 11.04 2.04 -3.86
N SER A 374 11.62 2.54 -2.76
CA SER A 374 12.17 3.89 -2.73
C SER A 374 13.46 4.08 -3.53
N ALA A 375 14.13 2.98 -3.89
CA ALA A 375 15.33 3.00 -4.73
C ALA A 375 15.01 3.18 -6.23
N ASN A 376 13.76 2.97 -6.63
CA ASN A 376 13.35 3.05 -8.02
C ASN A 376 12.94 4.47 -8.42
N GLN A 377 13.00 4.75 -9.73
CA GLN A 377 12.54 6.02 -10.28
C GLN A 377 11.07 6.27 -9.90
N VAL A 378 10.77 7.52 -9.56
CA VAL A 378 9.41 8.01 -9.28
C VAL A 378 8.47 7.83 -10.47
N LEU A 379 9.02 7.85 -11.68
CA LEU A 379 8.26 7.80 -12.93
C LEU A 379 8.12 6.37 -13.45
N ASN A 380 6.90 5.91 -13.66
CA ASN A 380 6.59 4.73 -14.46
C ASN A 380 6.52 5.11 -15.95
N ARG A 381 7.45 4.62 -16.77
CA ARG A 381 7.64 5.07 -18.16
C ARG A 381 6.95 4.21 -19.21
N ASP A 382 6.61 2.97 -18.86
CA ASP A 382 6.15 1.95 -19.81
C ASP A 382 4.61 1.92 -19.93
N GLY A 383 3.96 3.04 -19.64
CA GLY A 383 2.50 3.16 -19.60
C GLY A 383 1.85 2.36 -18.47
N LEU A 384 0.53 2.34 -18.48
CA LEU A 384 -0.32 1.71 -17.48
C LEU A 384 -1.48 0.98 -18.17
N LEU A 385 -1.80 -0.20 -17.67
CA LEU A 385 -3.02 -0.94 -17.98
C LEU A 385 -3.66 -1.42 -16.69
N VAL A 386 -4.93 -1.06 -16.49
CA VAL A 386 -5.73 -1.48 -15.34
C VAL A 386 -7.00 -2.17 -15.81
N THR A 387 -7.35 -3.30 -15.19
CA THR A 387 -8.58 -4.06 -15.45
C THR A 387 -9.13 -4.67 -14.16
N GLY A 388 -10.45 -4.87 -14.09
CA GLY A 388 -11.09 -5.57 -12.98
C GLY A 388 -10.83 -7.09 -12.97
N SER A 389 -11.35 -7.76 -11.93
CA SER A 389 -11.15 -9.20 -11.67
C SER A 389 -12.08 -10.14 -12.43
N ASN A 390 -13.12 -9.61 -13.10
CA ASN A 390 -14.06 -10.42 -13.85
C ASN A 390 -13.41 -11.08 -15.08
N VAL A 391 -14.03 -12.15 -15.59
CA VAL A 391 -13.53 -12.90 -16.76
C VAL A 391 -13.29 -11.98 -17.96
N GLY A 392 -14.22 -11.04 -18.20
CA GLY A 392 -14.08 -10.00 -19.23
C GLY A 392 -12.80 -9.16 -19.04
N GLY A 393 -12.54 -8.69 -17.82
CA GLY A 393 -11.34 -7.95 -17.46
C GLY A 393 -10.05 -8.72 -17.75
N VAL A 394 -9.98 -10.00 -17.37
CA VAL A 394 -8.80 -10.86 -17.65
C VAL A 394 -8.56 -11.05 -19.14
N ILE A 395 -9.63 -11.28 -19.92
CA ILE A 395 -9.54 -11.45 -21.38
C ILE A 395 -9.08 -10.14 -22.04
N ILE A 396 -9.68 -9.01 -21.64
CA ILE A 396 -9.32 -7.68 -22.14
C ILE A 396 -7.87 -7.37 -21.81
N HIS A 397 -7.42 -7.65 -20.59
CA HIS A 397 -6.05 -7.40 -20.15
C HIS A 397 -5.04 -8.12 -21.05
N ASN A 398 -5.18 -9.43 -21.22
CA ASN A 398 -4.27 -10.23 -22.03
C ASN A 398 -4.30 -9.79 -23.51
N LYS A 399 -5.48 -9.52 -24.06
CA LYS A 399 -5.63 -9.06 -25.44
C LYS A 399 -4.96 -7.71 -25.68
N LEU A 400 -5.04 -6.79 -24.72
CA LEU A 400 -4.37 -5.49 -24.80
C LEU A 400 -2.85 -5.65 -24.72
N LEU A 401 -2.34 -6.45 -23.78
CA LEU A 401 -0.89 -6.70 -23.65
C LEU A 401 -0.27 -7.32 -24.92
N GLU A 402 -0.97 -8.22 -25.61
CA GLU A 402 -0.48 -8.82 -26.86
C GLU A 402 -0.40 -7.84 -28.03
N LYS A 403 -1.16 -6.74 -27.99
CA LYS A 403 -1.43 -5.89 -29.15
C LYS A 403 -0.96 -4.44 -28.99
N PHE A 404 -0.65 -4.00 -27.77
CA PHE A 404 -0.13 -2.67 -27.47
C PHE A 404 1.38 -2.57 -27.67
#